data_AF-A0AAV9XE86-F1
#
_entry.id   AF-A0AAV9XE86-F1
#
_cell.length_a   1.000
_cell.length_b   1.000
_cell.length_c   1.000
_cell.angle_alpha   90.00
_cell.angle_beta   90.00
_cell.angle_gamma   90.00
#
_symmetry.space_group_name_H-M   'P 1'
#
loop_
_entity.id
_entity.type
_entity.pdbx_description
1 polymer ?
#
loop_
_entity_poly.entity_id
_entity_poly.type
_entity_poly.pdbx_seq_one_letter_code
_entity_poly.pdbx_strand_id
1 'polypeptide(L)'
;MLPHNAKKTIAALPPTIEALKTHIFNDVIWPNLTDENGGVGFLTYQRLVDASVVDGKIEYRKIVDGLSVQAWPVSHGHCMHNHTHRGSDAAMIADDPEMLTRDKSMSLRAATGLVKRQTWHKKCVYDSSCYFIRDDYTEKEILIFGDVEPDSVSISEPRRNVYIWNYAAEKIHRGVLSAIFIESSYDIHQKDEFLYGHMTPRHIIEELQVLASKVLLHREREARRYSMPLKKRRTNEQRASGDSIMQIDPFDASYFASMSAYNSDNESDVPRSPTDVEGLSSSSYDRRRSSNTKRRRSEEAGSIGSASASGMEYTSAPATVSPIINGTGSVDNSFPLRGLRVVIIHVKDDFDDDRDVRQSILNNLKKLEEKAGLGCTFELAENGGSSFF
;
A
#
# COMPACT_ATOMS: atom_id res chain seq x y z
N MET A 1 -14.59 -32.93 -9.91
CA MET A 1 -15.81 -32.25 -9.40
C MET A 1 -15.73 -32.28 -7.88
N LEU A 2 -15.69 -31.12 -7.21
CA LEU A 2 -15.98 -31.09 -5.78
C LEU A 2 -17.41 -31.62 -5.59
N PRO A 3 -17.68 -32.54 -4.65
CA PRO A 3 -19.03 -33.04 -4.45
C PRO A 3 -19.95 -31.86 -4.17
N HIS A 4 -21.15 -31.86 -4.77
CA HIS A 4 -22.14 -30.77 -4.68
C HIS A 4 -22.52 -30.36 -3.24
N ASN A 5 -22.07 -31.11 -2.22
CA ASN A 5 -22.30 -30.90 -0.79
C ASN A 5 -21.02 -30.65 0.03
N ALA A 6 -19.88 -30.32 -0.59
CA ALA A 6 -18.68 -29.97 0.17
C ALA A 6 -18.92 -28.65 0.93
N LYS A 7 -18.68 -28.67 2.25
CA LYS A 7 -18.66 -27.47 3.09
C LYS A 7 -17.75 -26.43 2.46
N LYS A 8 -18.20 -25.18 2.37
CA LYS A 8 -17.40 -24.06 1.87
C LYS A 8 -16.83 -23.29 3.05
N THR A 9 -15.60 -22.82 2.92
CA THR A 9 -14.91 -22.03 3.94
C THR A 9 -14.94 -20.57 3.56
N ILE A 10 -15.36 -19.71 4.50
CA ILE A 10 -15.16 -18.26 4.42
C ILE A 10 -14.00 -17.92 5.36
N ALA A 11 -12.89 -17.48 4.78
CA ALA A 11 -11.71 -17.06 5.51
C ALA A 11 -11.58 -15.53 5.46
N ALA A 12 -11.55 -14.87 6.62
CA ALA A 12 -11.42 -13.42 6.73
C ALA A 12 -10.93 -13.02 8.12
N LEU A 13 -10.59 -11.74 8.30
CA LEU A 13 -10.32 -11.18 9.63
C LEU A 13 -11.58 -11.24 10.52
N PRO A 14 -11.42 -11.26 11.85
CA PRO A 14 -12.54 -11.40 12.78
C PRO A 14 -13.66 -10.35 12.60
N PRO A 15 -13.40 -9.05 12.36
CA PRO A 15 -14.47 -8.07 12.15
C PRO A 15 -15.42 -8.44 11.00
N THR A 16 -14.88 -8.90 9.88
CA THR A 16 -15.67 -9.33 8.72
C THR A 16 -16.55 -10.55 9.05
N ILE A 17 -15.98 -11.56 9.74
CA ILE A 17 -16.73 -12.76 10.12
C ILE A 17 -17.85 -12.42 11.10
N GLU A 18 -17.59 -11.56 12.09
CA GLU A 18 -18.61 -11.17 13.05
C GLU A 18 -19.72 -10.32 12.40
N ALA A 19 -19.40 -9.49 11.40
CA ALA A 19 -20.40 -8.78 10.60
C ALA A 19 -21.28 -9.75 9.79
N LEU A 20 -20.69 -10.73 9.10
CA LEU A 20 -21.43 -11.76 8.36
C LEU A 20 -22.36 -12.58 9.26
N LYS A 21 -21.87 -12.97 10.44
CA LYS A 21 -22.66 -13.72 11.43
C LYS A 21 -23.82 -12.91 11.99
N THR A 22 -23.58 -11.66 12.35
CA THR A 22 -24.57 -10.83 13.05
C THR A 22 -25.62 -10.29 12.08
N HIS A 23 -25.19 -9.92 10.87
CA HIS A 23 -26.01 -9.12 9.97
C HIS A 23 -26.42 -9.83 8.68
N ILE A 24 -25.77 -10.93 8.27
CA ILE A 24 -26.12 -11.61 7.01
C ILE A 24 -26.74 -12.99 7.26
N PHE A 25 -25.97 -13.92 7.81
CA PHE A 25 -26.41 -15.30 8.05
C PHE A 25 -27.12 -15.44 9.40
N ASN A 26 -28.27 -14.77 9.53
CA ASN A 26 -28.97 -14.56 10.80
C ASN A 26 -30.46 -14.94 10.77
N ASP A 27 -30.90 -15.67 9.73
CA ASP A 27 -32.30 -16.07 9.49
C ASP A 27 -33.28 -14.90 9.29
N VAL A 28 -32.76 -13.67 9.13
CA VAL A 28 -33.55 -12.47 8.82
C VAL A 28 -33.21 -11.97 7.42
N ILE A 29 -31.94 -11.65 7.17
CA ILE A 29 -31.48 -11.20 5.85
C ILE A 29 -31.23 -12.40 4.95
N TRP A 30 -30.55 -13.42 5.48
CA TRP A 30 -30.29 -14.67 4.79
C TRP A 30 -30.42 -15.85 5.76
N PRO A 31 -30.88 -17.04 5.30
CA PRO A 31 -30.83 -18.25 6.12
C PRO A 31 -29.45 -18.45 6.73
N ASN A 32 -29.38 -18.90 7.99
CA ASN A 32 -28.11 -19.19 8.64
C ASN A 32 -27.51 -20.48 8.04
N LEU A 33 -26.75 -20.31 6.95
CA LEU A 33 -26.05 -21.38 6.24
C LEU A 33 -24.79 -21.88 6.96
N THR A 34 -24.43 -21.27 8.08
CA THR A 34 -23.16 -21.50 8.78
C THR A 34 -23.23 -22.70 9.71
N ASP A 35 -22.08 -23.18 10.21
CA ASP A 35 -22.00 -24.19 11.27
C ASP A 35 -21.96 -23.59 12.68
N GLU A 36 -22.20 -22.27 12.82
CA GLU A 36 -22.27 -21.55 14.08
C GLU A 36 -23.71 -21.06 14.36
N ASN A 37 -23.99 -20.72 15.62
CA ASN A 37 -25.25 -20.09 16.06
C ASN A 37 -26.53 -20.85 15.61
N GLY A 38 -26.48 -22.18 15.56
CA GLY A 38 -27.63 -23.02 15.17
C GLY A 38 -27.90 -23.11 13.67
N GLY A 39 -26.93 -22.73 12.82
CA GLY A 39 -27.06 -22.80 11.38
C GLY A 39 -26.99 -24.22 10.80
N VAL A 40 -27.30 -24.33 9.50
CA VAL A 40 -27.42 -25.63 8.80
C VAL A 40 -26.08 -26.28 8.42
N GLY A 41 -24.96 -25.58 8.58
CA GLY A 41 -23.61 -26.16 8.49
C GLY A 41 -23.00 -26.32 7.08
N PHE A 42 -23.48 -25.57 6.08
CA PHE A 42 -22.91 -25.55 4.73
C PHE A 42 -21.69 -24.63 4.59
N LEU A 43 -21.60 -23.60 5.43
CA LEU A 43 -20.49 -22.65 5.49
C LEU A 43 -19.75 -22.83 6.82
N THR A 44 -18.42 -22.75 6.78
CA THR A 44 -17.59 -22.71 7.99
C THR A 44 -16.69 -21.47 7.97
N TYR A 45 -16.47 -20.87 9.13
CA TYR A 45 -15.65 -19.68 9.26
C TYR A 45 -14.21 -20.02 9.67
N GLN A 46 -13.26 -19.62 8.84
CA GLN A 46 -11.84 -19.64 9.19
C GLN A 46 -11.40 -18.23 9.56
N ARG A 47 -11.34 -17.95 10.87
CA ARG A 47 -10.88 -16.66 11.39
C ARG A 47 -9.38 -16.52 11.19
N LEU A 48 -8.98 -15.56 10.35
CA LEU A 48 -7.58 -15.23 10.11
C LEU A 48 -7.03 -14.35 11.23
N VAL A 49 -5.71 -14.40 11.40
CA VAL A 49 -5.01 -13.58 12.39
C VAL A 49 -4.58 -12.29 11.71
N ASP A 50 -4.82 -11.17 12.39
CA ASP A 50 -4.30 -9.88 12.01
C ASP A 50 -2.77 -9.88 12.12
N ALA A 51 -2.10 -9.81 10.97
CA ALA A 51 -0.65 -9.85 10.88
C ALA A 51 0.04 -8.59 11.46
N SER A 52 -0.69 -7.48 11.66
CA SER A 52 -0.15 -6.27 12.27
C SER A 52 0.06 -6.39 13.78
N VAL A 53 -0.64 -7.31 14.45
CA VAL A 53 -0.66 -7.43 15.92
C VAL A 53 0.32 -8.49 16.44
N VAL A 54 0.98 -9.27 15.57
CA VAL A 54 1.78 -10.43 16.01
C VAL A 54 3.22 -10.04 16.35
N ASP A 55 3.59 -10.17 17.63
CA ASP A 55 4.98 -10.06 18.14
C ASP A 55 5.87 -11.18 17.55
N GLY A 56 6.39 -10.93 16.35
CA GLY A 56 7.53 -11.67 15.78
C GLY A 56 7.23 -13.01 15.10
N LYS A 57 5.96 -13.42 14.94
CA LYS A 57 5.57 -14.60 14.14
C LYS A 57 4.43 -14.32 13.18
N ILE A 58 4.77 -13.56 12.13
CA ILE A 58 3.91 -13.32 10.98
C ILE A 58 3.77 -14.65 10.20
N GLU A 59 2.74 -15.44 10.49
CA GLU A 59 2.53 -16.80 9.92
C GLU A 59 1.48 -16.80 8.79
N TYR A 60 1.68 -17.67 7.81
CA TYR A 60 0.71 -17.96 6.74
C TYR A 60 -0.27 -19.04 7.21
N ARG A 61 -1.55 -18.87 6.87
CA ARG A 61 -2.62 -19.84 7.17
C ARG A 61 -3.04 -20.54 5.89
N LYS A 62 -2.95 -21.88 5.87
CA LYS A 62 -3.46 -22.69 4.76
C LYS A 62 -4.97 -22.52 4.61
N ILE A 63 -5.42 -22.21 3.41
CA ILE A 63 -6.86 -22.06 3.07
C ILE A 63 -7.34 -23.27 2.29
N VAL A 64 -6.59 -23.61 1.24
CA VAL A 64 -6.82 -24.81 0.42
C VAL A 64 -5.48 -25.48 0.14
N ASP A 65 -5.51 -26.66 -0.47
CA ASP A 65 -4.28 -27.32 -0.84
C ASP A 65 -3.47 -26.48 -1.84
N GLY A 66 -2.19 -26.27 -1.54
CA GLY A 66 -1.28 -25.42 -2.33
C GLY A 66 -1.39 -23.90 -2.11
N LEU A 67 -2.39 -23.39 -1.37
CA LEU A 67 -2.52 -21.95 -1.14
C LEU A 67 -2.67 -21.61 0.35
N SER A 68 -1.78 -20.71 0.78
CA SER A 68 -1.83 -20.12 2.11
C SER A 68 -1.93 -18.61 2.04
N VAL A 69 -2.57 -18.01 3.04
CA VAL A 69 -2.82 -16.56 3.07
C VAL A 69 -2.35 -15.93 4.37
N GLN A 70 -2.10 -14.64 4.29
CA GLN A 70 -1.86 -13.78 5.44
C GLN A 70 -2.66 -12.49 5.28
N ALA A 71 -3.39 -12.11 6.31
CA ALA A 71 -4.33 -11.00 6.29
C ALA A 71 -3.80 -9.81 7.09
N TRP A 72 -3.95 -8.61 6.53
CA TRP A 72 -3.58 -7.35 7.17
C TRP A 72 -4.78 -6.40 7.15
N PRO A 73 -5.05 -5.66 8.23
CA PRO A 73 -6.09 -4.65 8.26
C PRO A 73 -5.66 -3.44 7.42
N VAL A 74 -6.61 -2.88 6.67
CA VAL A 74 -6.44 -1.59 5.99
C VAL A 74 -7.62 -0.68 6.34
N SER A 75 -7.44 0.61 6.12
CA SER A 75 -8.50 1.60 6.34
C SER A 75 -9.31 1.78 5.06
N HIS A 76 -10.63 1.89 5.19
CA HIS A 76 -11.56 2.11 4.09
C HIS A 76 -12.55 3.24 4.46
N GLY A 77 -12.00 4.39 4.86
CA GLY A 77 -12.78 5.55 5.23
C GLY A 77 -13.26 5.50 6.67
N HIS A 78 -14.32 6.25 6.95
CA HIS A 78 -14.85 6.39 8.30
C HIS A 78 -16.37 6.47 8.30
N CYS A 79 -16.98 6.11 9.42
CA CYS A 79 -18.43 6.17 9.54
C CYS A 79 -18.95 7.62 9.56
N MET A 80 -20.09 7.87 8.90
CA MET A 80 -20.75 9.17 8.90
C MET A 80 -21.42 9.49 10.25
N HIS A 81 -21.86 8.46 10.97
CA HIS A 81 -22.46 8.60 12.30
C HIS A 81 -21.42 8.31 13.39
N ASN A 82 -21.46 9.08 14.47
CA ASN A 82 -20.64 8.85 15.65
C ASN A 82 -21.11 7.58 16.37
N HIS A 83 -20.35 6.51 16.21
CA HIS A 83 -20.51 5.27 16.97
C HIS A 83 -19.14 4.60 17.13
N THR A 84 -19.10 3.57 17.97
CA THR A 84 -17.91 2.73 18.16
C THR A 84 -18.29 1.29 17.88
N HIS A 85 -17.65 0.64 16.92
CA HIS A 85 -17.73 -0.80 16.73
C HIS A 85 -16.58 -1.51 17.46
N ARG A 86 -16.83 -2.72 17.94
CA ARG A 86 -15.82 -3.53 18.62
C ARG A 86 -14.83 -4.06 17.57
N GLY A 87 -13.60 -3.55 17.59
CA GLY A 87 -12.51 -3.99 16.69
C GLY A 87 -12.01 -2.94 15.71
N SER A 88 -12.67 -1.78 15.62
CA SER A 88 -12.23 -0.68 14.76
C SER A 88 -11.41 0.34 15.54
N ASP A 89 -10.30 0.80 14.94
CA ASP A 89 -9.53 1.91 15.47
C ASP A 89 -10.40 3.17 15.46
N ALA A 90 -10.40 3.89 16.58
CA ALA A 90 -11.15 5.13 16.74
C ALA A 90 -10.16 6.29 16.68
N ALA A 91 -10.28 7.12 15.63
CA ALA A 91 -9.51 8.34 15.51
C ALA A 91 -10.16 9.47 16.31
N MET A 92 -9.36 10.28 17.02
CA MET A 92 -9.83 11.49 17.69
C MET A 92 -9.70 12.67 16.72
N ILE A 93 -10.81 13.22 16.27
CA ILE A 93 -10.83 14.37 15.35
C ILE A 93 -11.34 15.61 16.11
N ALA A 94 -10.65 16.75 15.95
CA ALA A 94 -11.11 18.04 16.46
C ALA A 94 -12.16 18.65 15.52
N ASP A 95 -13.14 19.37 16.07
CA ASP A 95 -14.16 20.04 15.25
C ASP A 95 -13.57 21.04 14.25
N ASP A 96 -14.09 20.98 13.02
CA ASP A 96 -13.90 22.02 12.01
C ASP A 96 -14.91 23.16 12.26
N PRO A 97 -14.46 24.41 12.49
CA PRO A 97 -15.33 25.54 12.82
C PRO A 97 -16.45 25.85 11.80
N GLU A 98 -16.40 25.34 10.57
CA GLU A 98 -17.43 25.61 9.56
C GLU A 98 -18.72 24.76 9.70
N MET A 99 -18.64 23.58 10.32
CA MET A 99 -19.76 22.62 10.35
C MET A 99 -20.84 22.96 11.41
N LEU A 100 -20.54 23.88 12.35
CA LEU A 100 -21.47 24.35 13.39
C LEU A 100 -22.48 25.41 12.91
N THR A 101 -22.46 25.79 11.63
CA THR A 101 -23.33 26.87 11.12
C THR A 101 -24.71 26.41 10.66
N ARG A 102 -25.02 25.10 10.71
CA ARG A 102 -26.28 24.56 10.18
C ARG A 102 -27.41 24.40 11.20
N ASP A 103 -27.14 24.51 12.50
CA ASP A 103 -28.19 24.56 13.53
C ASP A 103 -28.50 26.01 13.92
N LYS A 104 -29.46 26.60 13.20
CA LYS A 104 -30.16 27.80 13.67
C LYS A 104 -31.09 27.42 14.81
N SER A 105 -30.69 27.74 16.04
CA SER A 105 -31.64 28.24 17.03
C SER A 105 -31.03 29.45 17.74
N MET A 106 -31.83 30.51 17.87
CA MET A 106 -31.39 31.81 18.35
C MET A 106 -30.91 31.75 19.80
N SER A 107 -29.69 32.20 20.07
CA SER A 107 -29.34 32.64 21.42
C SER A 107 -28.36 33.80 21.40
N LEU A 108 -28.67 34.78 22.23
CA LEU A 108 -28.06 36.10 22.32
C LEU A 108 -26.56 36.03 22.66
N ARG A 109 -25.77 36.82 21.94
CA ARG A 109 -24.34 37.02 22.20
C ARG A 109 -24.14 37.66 23.57
N ALA A 110 -23.42 36.96 24.46
CA ALA A 110 -22.69 37.59 25.55
C ALA A 110 -21.19 37.50 25.25
N ALA A 111 -20.57 38.66 25.06
CA ALA A 111 -19.14 38.80 24.86
C ALA A 111 -18.40 38.53 26.17
N THR A 112 -17.84 37.33 26.30
CA THR A 112 -16.73 37.05 27.22
C THR A 112 -15.74 36.17 26.48
N GLY A 113 -14.44 36.46 26.61
CA GLY A 113 -13.38 35.71 25.96
C GLY A 113 -13.38 34.26 26.43
N LEU A 114 -14.01 33.38 25.66
CA LEU A 114 -13.91 31.94 25.86
C LEU A 114 -12.71 31.42 25.08
N VAL A 115 -11.76 30.83 25.79
CA VAL A 115 -10.88 29.80 25.23
C VAL A 115 -11.79 28.80 24.55
N LYS A 116 -11.74 28.74 23.21
CA LYS A 116 -12.53 27.78 22.42
C LYS A 116 -12.07 26.39 22.84
N ARG A 117 -12.89 25.69 23.63
CA ARG A 117 -12.68 24.27 23.92
C ARG A 117 -12.83 23.53 22.60
N GLN A 118 -11.74 23.01 22.07
CA GLN A 118 -11.79 22.01 21.01
C GLN A 118 -12.52 20.79 21.57
N THR A 119 -13.68 20.49 21.02
CA THR A 119 -14.39 19.24 21.23
C THR A 119 -13.79 18.21 20.29
N TRP A 120 -13.37 17.08 20.88
CA TRP A 120 -12.76 15.97 20.17
C TRP A 120 -13.78 14.85 20.06
N HIS A 121 -14.05 14.39 18.85
CA HIS A 121 -14.97 13.29 18.60
C HIS A 121 -14.21 12.05 18.15
N LYS A 122 -14.60 10.89 18.69
CA LYS A 122 -14.17 9.59 18.18
C LYS A 122 -14.93 9.30 16.91
N LYS A 123 -14.21 9.22 15.79
CA LYS A 123 -14.77 8.74 14.53
C LYS A 123 -14.28 7.31 14.29
N CYS A 124 -15.23 6.42 14.03
CA CYS A 124 -14.93 5.02 13.72
C CYS A 124 -14.32 4.94 12.32
N VAL A 125 -13.10 4.41 12.22
CA VAL A 125 -12.53 3.99 10.94
C VAL A 125 -13.27 2.76 10.48
N TYR A 126 -13.55 2.67 9.18
CA TYR A 126 -14.13 1.48 8.60
C TYR A 126 -13.00 0.52 8.20
N ASP A 127 -13.02 -0.70 8.76
CA ASP A 127 -11.95 -1.67 8.53
C ASP A 127 -12.21 -2.48 7.27
N SER A 128 -11.16 -2.63 6.47
CA SER A 128 -11.09 -3.57 5.35
C SER A 128 -9.85 -4.45 5.52
N SER A 129 -9.49 -5.24 4.50
CA SER A 129 -8.36 -6.15 4.59
C SER A 129 -7.61 -6.26 3.26
N CYS A 130 -6.31 -6.48 3.34
CA CYS A 130 -5.53 -7.00 2.23
C CYS A 130 -4.92 -8.37 2.57
N TYR A 131 -4.61 -9.15 1.55
CA TYR A 131 -4.16 -10.53 1.68
C TYR A 131 -2.91 -10.77 0.85
N PHE A 132 -1.83 -11.18 1.50
CA PHE A 132 -0.75 -11.87 0.81
C PHE A 132 -1.20 -13.31 0.57
N ILE A 133 -1.26 -13.72 -0.69
CA ILE A 133 -1.60 -15.08 -1.11
C ILE A 133 -0.33 -15.72 -1.62
N ARG A 134 0.06 -16.84 -1.02
CA ARG A 134 1.26 -17.59 -1.33
C ARG A 134 0.90 -18.94 -1.94
N ASP A 135 1.55 -19.25 -3.06
CA ASP A 135 1.64 -20.62 -3.55
C ASP A 135 2.65 -21.39 -2.69
N ASP A 136 2.18 -22.40 -1.97
CA ASP A 136 3.01 -23.18 -1.06
C ASP A 136 4.03 -24.06 -1.81
N TYR A 137 3.90 -24.25 -3.13
CA TYR A 137 4.86 -25.02 -3.93
C TYR A 137 6.02 -24.18 -4.47
N THR A 138 5.73 -22.99 -5.00
CA THR A 138 6.76 -22.11 -5.60
C THR A 138 7.24 -21.00 -4.66
N GLU A 139 6.59 -20.84 -3.51
CA GLU A 139 6.73 -19.71 -2.58
C GLU A 139 6.41 -18.34 -3.19
N LYS A 140 5.95 -18.27 -4.45
CA LYS A 140 5.56 -17.01 -5.08
C LYS A 140 4.31 -16.44 -4.44
N GLU A 141 4.26 -15.11 -4.43
CA GLU A 141 3.20 -14.38 -3.77
C GLU A 141 2.58 -13.31 -4.65
N ILE A 142 1.29 -13.09 -4.43
CA ILE A 142 0.55 -11.90 -4.87
C ILE A 142 -0.08 -11.23 -3.66
N LEU A 143 -0.29 -9.92 -3.74
CA LEU A 143 -0.97 -9.12 -2.73
C LEU A 143 -2.29 -8.62 -3.29
N ILE A 144 -3.41 -8.89 -2.63
CA ILE A 144 -4.74 -8.43 -3.05
C ILE A 144 -5.35 -7.56 -1.96
N PHE A 145 -5.68 -6.32 -2.32
CA PHE A 145 -6.43 -5.41 -1.46
C PHE A 145 -7.94 -5.59 -1.70
N GLY A 146 -8.72 -5.57 -0.62
CA GLY A 146 -10.11 -5.12 -0.69
C GLY A 146 -10.18 -3.60 -0.85
N ASP A 147 -11.34 -3.02 -0.62
CA ASP A 147 -11.51 -1.56 -0.65
C ASP A 147 -10.54 -0.92 0.37
N VAL A 148 -9.86 0.15 -0.05
CA VAL A 148 -8.76 0.76 0.69
C VAL A 148 -8.63 2.25 0.37
N GLU A 149 -8.34 3.04 1.40
CA GLU A 149 -8.05 4.45 1.30
C GLU A 149 -6.53 4.72 1.47
N PRO A 150 -6.01 5.84 0.94
CA PRO A 150 -4.60 6.17 1.09
C PRO A 150 -4.28 6.63 2.51
N ASP A 151 -3.05 6.33 2.94
CA ASP A 151 -2.54 6.74 4.25
C ASP A 151 -2.46 8.27 4.37
N SER A 152 -2.43 9.00 3.25
CA SER A 152 -2.46 10.47 3.22
C SER A 152 -3.82 11.08 3.58
N VAL A 153 -4.91 10.31 3.43
CA VAL A 153 -6.30 10.75 3.71
C VAL A 153 -6.87 10.05 4.93
N SER A 154 -6.39 8.83 5.24
CA SER A 154 -6.92 8.06 6.36
C SER A 154 -6.77 8.79 7.69
N ILE A 155 -7.83 8.72 8.49
CA ILE A 155 -7.84 9.26 9.86
C ILE A 155 -7.30 8.24 10.89
N SER A 156 -7.02 7.00 10.47
CA SER A 156 -6.55 5.95 11.38
C SER A 156 -5.17 6.30 11.95
N GLU A 157 -5.03 6.17 13.26
CA GLU A 157 -3.74 6.30 13.95
C GLU A 157 -3.45 5.00 14.71
N PRO A 158 -2.41 4.24 14.34
CA PRO A 158 -1.42 4.54 13.29
C PRO A 158 -1.97 4.32 11.86
N ARG A 159 -1.35 5.00 10.89
CA ARG A 159 -1.56 4.73 9.44
C ARG A 159 -1.21 3.28 9.11
N ARG A 160 -2.05 2.61 8.31
CA ARG A 160 -2.00 1.14 8.16
C ARG A 160 -1.21 0.68 6.93
N ASN A 161 -1.30 1.38 5.80
CA ASN A 161 -0.70 0.90 4.54
C ASN A 161 0.83 0.86 4.62
N VAL A 162 1.45 1.80 5.32
CA VAL A 162 2.91 1.87 5.48
C VAL A 162 3.54 0.59 6.06
N TYR A 163 2.86 -0.10 6.96
CA TYR A 163 3.35 -1.37 7.53
C TYR A 163 3.28 -2.51 6.51
N ILE A 164 2.20 -2.53 5.72
CA ILE A 164 2.04 -3.47 4.61
C ILE A 164 3.13 -3.23 3.56
N TRP A 165 3.42 -1.96 3.23
CA TRP A 165 4.50 -1.61 2.30
C TRP A 165 5.88 -1.98 2.81
N ASN A 166 6.16 -1.82 4.09
CA ASN A 166 7.43 -2.25 4.68
C ASN A 166 7.62 -3.77 4.55
N TYR A 167 6.55 -4.55 4.73
CA TYR A 167 6.58 -6.00 4.60
C TYR A 167 6.62 -6.46 3.13
N ALA A 168 5.85 -5.82 2.24
CA ALA A 168 5.87 -6.06 0.80
C ALA A 168 7.25 -5.75 0.20
N ALA A 169 7.92 -4.69 0.67
CA ALA A 169 9.22 -4.28 0.16
C ALA A 169 10.30 -5.35 0.34
N GLU A 170 10.30 -6.07 1.47
CA GLU A 170 11.20 -7.20 1.68
C GLU A 170 10.95 -8.31 0.64
N LYS A 171 9.68 -8.62 0.37
CA LYS A 171 9.29 -9.67 -0.59
C LYS A 171 9.61 -9.29 -2.03
N ILE A 172 9.43 -8.02 -2.41
CA ILE A 172 9.83 -7.49 -3.71
C ILE A 172 11.34 -7.59 -3.88
N HIS A 173 12.10 -7.17 -2.85
CA HIS A 173 13.55 -7.27 -2.85
C HIS A 173 14.05 -8.71 -3.01
N ARG A 174 13.39 -9.68 -2.35
CA ARG A 174 13.66 -11.11 -2.51
C ARG A 174 13.16 -11.70 -3.84
N GLY A 175 12.44 -10.95 -4.67
CA GLY A 175 11.83 -11.43 -5.91
C GLY A 175 10.68 -12.42 -5.70
N VAL A 176 10.02 -12.38 -4.54
CA VAL A 176 8.94 -13.30 -4.15
C VAL A 176 7.56 -12.75 -4.50
N LEU A 177 7.33 -11.44 -4.25
CA LEU A 177 6.07 -10.77 -4.58
C LEU A 177 6.11 -10.29 -6.04
N SER A 178 5.23 -10.84 -6.88
CA SER A 178 5.21 -10.54 -8.32
C SER A 178 4.08 -9.61 -8.75
N ALA A 179 2.98 -9.55 -7.99
CA ALA A 179 1.86 -8.67 -8.32
C ALA A 179 1.12 -8.10 -7.10
N ILE A 180 0.53 -6.93 -7.31
CA ILE A 180 -0.39 -6.25 -6.38
C ILE A 180 -1.70 -5.97 -7.11
N PHE A 181 -2.81 -6.41 -6.55
CA PHE A 181 -4.15 -6.05 -6.98
C PHE A 181 -4.66 -4.97 -6.03
N ILE A 182 -4.91 -3.78 -6.56
CA ILE A 182 -5.34 -2.63 -5.76
C ILE A 182 -6.38 -1.81 -6.52
N GLU A 183 -7.29 -1.19 -5.79
CA GLU A 183 -8.36 -0.42 -6.39
C GLU A 183 -7.92 0.95 -6.89
N SER A 184 -8.57 1.41 -7.96
CA SER A 184 -8.65 2.82 -8.33
C SER A 184 -10.10 3.11 -8.65
N SER A 185 -10.90 3.38 -7.62
CA SER A 185 -12.35 3.56 -7.78
C SER A 185 -12.70 4.76 -8.66
N TYR A 186 -11.93 5.84 -8.59
CA TYR A 186 -12.27 7.09 -9.23
C TYR A 186 -11.18 7.59 -10.17
N ASP A 187 -11.56 8.46 -11.10
CA ASP A 187 -10.61 9.15 -11.96
C ASP A 187 -9.70 10.11 -11.17
N ILE A 188 -8.74 10.72 -11.86
CA ILE A 188 -7.75 11.62 -11.24
C ILE A 188 -8.34 12.95 -10.74
N HIS A 189 -9.58 13.29 -11.11
CA HIS A 189 -10.22 14.57 -10.77
C HIS A 189 -11.05 14.50 -9.49
N GLN A 190 -11.33 13.30 -8.99
CA GLN A 190 -12.03 13.11 -7.72
C GLN A 190 -11.25 13.75 -6.56
N LYS A 191 -11.94 14.61 -5.81
CA LYS A 191 -11.37 15.29 -4.63
C LYS A 191 -11.35 14.37 -3.42
N ASP A 192 -10.36 14.58 -2.55
CA ASP A 192 -10.12 13.77 -1.35
C ASP A 192 -11.35 13.66 -0.43
N GLU A 193 -12.09 14.77 -0.24
CA GLU A 193 -13.34 14.84 0.55
C GLU A 193 -14.45 13.90 0.05
N PHE A 194 -14.39 13.51 -1.22
CA PHE A 194 -15.39 12.68 -1.89
C PHE A 194 -14.85 11.30 -2.26
N LEU A 195 -13.73 10.88 -1.68
CA LEU A 195 -13.20 9.53 -1.89
C LEU A 195 -14.00 8.46 -1.15
N TYR A 196 -14.57 8.80 0.01
CA TYR A 196 -15.34 7.88 0.84
C TYR A 196 -14.64 6.54 1.07
N GLY A 197 -13.34 6.58 1.38
CA GLY A 197 -12.55 5.39 1.67
C GLY A 197 -11.88 4.73 0.47
N HIS A 198 -11.83 5.38 -0.71
CA HIS A 198 -11.22 4.81 -1.90
C HIS A 198 -10.05 5.64 -2.45
N MET A 199 -9.47 5.20 -3.57
CA MET A 199 -8.30 5.81 -4.21
C MET A 199 -8.56 6.32 -5.63
N THR A 200 -7.64 7.18 -6.09
CA THR A 200 -7.51 7.66 -7.48
C THR A 200 -6.11 7.29 -7.99
N PRO A 201 -5.80 7.47 -9.30
CA PRO A 201 -4.45 7.28 -9.82
C PRO A 201 -3.36 8.03 -9.08
N ARG A 202 -3.65 9.25 -8.58
CA ARG A 202 -2.71 10.05 -7.80
C ARG A 202 -2.28 9.32 -6.53
N HIS A 203 -3.28 8.87 -5.77
CA HIS A 203 -3.08 8.18 -4.49
C HIS A 203 -2.31 6.87 -4.67
N ILE A 204 -2.61 6.09 -5.70
CA ILE A 204 -1.88 4.84 -6.00
C ILE A 204 -0.40 5.11 -6.20
N ILE A 205 -0.05 6.15 -6.96
CA ILE A 205 1.36 6.48 -7.23
C ILE A 205 2.06 6.98 -5.97
N GLU A 206 1.38 7.76 -5.12
CA GLU A 206 1.91 8.18 -3.81
C GLU A 206 2.22 6.96 -2.92
N GLU A 207 1.30 6.00 -2.81
CA GLU A 207 1.51 4.77 -2.05
C GLU A 207 2.64 3.91 -2.64
N LEU A 208 2.74 3.82 -3.97
CA LEU A 208 3.83 3.10 -4.63
C LEU A 208 5.20 3.79 -4.48
N GLN A 209 5.25 5.12 -4.37
CA GLN A 209 6.48 5.85 -4.03
C GLN A 209 6.94 5.53 -2.60
N VAL A 210 6.01 5.37 -1.66
CA VAL A 210 6.32 4.89 -0.30
C VAL A 210 6.89 3.46 -0.37
N LEU A 211 6.24 2.56 -1.11
CA LEU A 211 6.73 1.20 -1.32
C LEU A 211 8.13 1.16 -1.95
N ALA A 212 8.36 1.94 -3.01
CA ALA A 212 9.65 2.07 -3.68
C ALA A 212 10.76 2.51 -2.70
N SER A 213 10.45 3.48 -1.85
CA SER A 213 11.36 3.96 -0.80
C SER A 213 11.69 2.86 0.20
N LYS A 214 10.69 2.06 0.64
CA LYS A 214 10.92 0.91 1.51
C LYS A 214 11.79 -0.17 0.82
N VAL A 215 11.62 -0.42 -0.48
CA VAL A 215 12.45 -1.38 -1.24
C VAL A 215 13.92 -0.93 -1.30
N LEU A 216 14.16 0.36 -1.60
CA LEU A 216 15.51 0.92 -1.60
C LEU A 216 16.19 0.80 -0.24
N LEU A 217 15.45 1.04 0.84
CA LEU A 217 15.96 0.88 2.21
C LEU A 217 16.34 -0.58 2.52
N HIS A 218 15.53 -1.55 2.08
CA HIS A 218 15.86 -2.97 2.25
C HIS A 218 17.13 -3.35 1.47
N ARG A 219 17.26 -2.89 0.22
CA ARG A 219 18.48 -3.07 -0.59
C ARG A 219 19.71 -2.48 0.10
N GLU A 220 19.59 -1.26 0.64
CA GLU A 220 20.69 -0.60 1.35
C GLU A 220 21.06 -1.34 2.65
N ARG A 221 20.06 -1.72 3.46
CA ARG A 221 20.28 -2.48 4.70
C ARG A 221 20.99 -3.80 4.41
N GLU A 222 20.60 -4.50 3.35
CA GLU A 222 21.26 -5.73 2.94
C GLU A 222 22.71 -5.48 2.48
N ALA A 223 22.94 -4.48 1.62
CA ALA A 223 24.29 -4.10 1.18
C ALA A 223 25.21 -3.74 2.36
N ARG A 224 24.70 -3.00 3.35
CA ARG A 224 25.40 -2.68 4.62
C ARG A 224 25.69 -3.93 5.44
N ARG A 225 24.79 -4.92 5.47
CA ARG A 225 25.04 -6.21 6.15
C ARG A 225 26.18 -6.97 5.46
N TYR A 226 26.28 -6.93 4.13
CA TYR A 226 27.36 -7.59 3.40
C TYR A 226 28.71 -6.86 3.47
N SER A 227 28.73 -5.54 3.63
CA SER A 227 29.98 -4.77 3.79
C SER A 227 30.57 -4.82 5.21
N MET A 228 29.80 -5.27 6.22
CA MET A 228 30.27 -5.37 7.61
C MET A 228 31.16 -6.62 7.85
N PRO A 229 32.27 -6.50 8.62
CA PRO A 229 33.13 -7.63 8.98
C PRO A 229 32.35 -8.75 9.69
N LEU A 230 32.62 -10.01 9.33
CA LEU A 230 31.92 -11.22 9.81
C LEU A 230 31.75 -11.30 11.34
N LYS A 231 32.73 -10.83 12.12
CA LYS A 231 32.65 -10.83 13.59
C LYS A 231 31.55 -9.92 14.15
N LYS A 232 31.23 -8.82 13.45
CA LYS A 232 30.21 -7.82 13.86
C LYS A 232 28.81 -8.17 13.35
N ARG A 233 28.70 -8.99 12.29
CA ARG A 233 27.41 -9.52 11.78
C ARG A 233 26.72 -10.42 12.80
N ARG A 234 27.44 -11.40 13.36
CA ARG A 234 26.90 -12.37 14.34
C ARG A 234 26.39 -11.70 15.64
N THR A 235 27.00 -10.60 16.06
CA THR A 235 26.59 -9.84 17.26
C THR A 235 25.35 -8.97 17.01
N ASN A 236 25.14 -8.49 15.77
CA ASN A 236 23.99 -7.67 15.41
C ASN A 236 22.75 -8.51 15.05
N GLU A 237 22.92 -9.69 14.45
CA GLU A 237 21.81 -10.62 14.17
C GLU A 237 21.12 -11.09 15.46
N GLN A 238 21.88 -11.26 16.55
CA GLN A 238 21.33 -11.57 17.88
C GLN A 238 20.60 -10.39 18.56
N ARG A 239 20.80 -9.15 18.09
CA ARG A 239 20.10 -7.95 18.60
C ARG A 239 18.87 -7.61 17.77
N ALA A 240 18.95 -7.77 16.44
CA ALA A 240 17.86 -7.46 15.51
C ALA A 240 16.69 -8.45 15.58
N SER A 241 16.87 -9.65 16.15
CA SER A 241 15.79 -10.62 16.37
C SER A 241 14.78 -10.20 17.46
N GLY A 242 15.01 -9.06 18.14
CA GLY A 242 14.13 -8.53 19.19
C GLY A 242 13.33 -7.29 18.80
N ASP A 243 13.62 -6.64 17.66
CA ASP A 243 12.90 -5.46 17.23
C ASP A 243 11.63 -5.88 16.47
N SER A 244 10.46 -5.58 17.03
CA SER A 244 9.18 -5.82 16.36
C SER A 244 9.12 -5.02 15.04
N ILE A 245 8.45 -5.55 14.02
CA ILE A 245 8.26 -4.86 12.72
C ILE A 245 7.63 -3.47 12.90
N MET A 246 6.95 -3.24 14.03
CA MET A 246 6.34 -1.97 14.43
C MET A 246 7.25 -1.02 15.24
N GLN A 247 8.46 -1.43 15.64
CA GLN A 247 9.44 -0.55 16.31
C GLN A 247 10.36 0.20 15.34
N ILE A 248 10.28 -0.12 14.05
CA ILE A 248 10.93 0.68 13.01
C ILE A 248 9.99 1.86 12.71
N ASP A 249 10.34 3.05 13.23
CA ASP A 249 9.62 4.28 12.91
C ASP A 249 9.51 4.44 11.39
N PRO A 250 8.30 4.35 10.81
CA PRO A 250 8.11 4.49 9.38
C PRO A 250 8.44 5.90 8.86
N PHE A 251 8.57 6.88 9.77
CA PHE A 251 8.80 8.31 9.55
C PHE A 251 10.16 8.82 10.05
N ASP A 252 11.13 7.95 10.35
CA ASP A 252 12.50 8.34 10.69
C ASP A 252 12.99 9.42 9.68
N ALA A 253 13.47 10.58 10.14
CA ALA A 253 13.77 11.75 9.31
C ALA A 253 14.76 11.49 8.14
N SER A 254 15.48 10.37 8.16
CA SER A 254 16.24 9.86 7.01
C SER A 254 15.37 9.50 5.79
N TYR A 255 14.05 9.33 5.97
CA TYR A 255 13.05 8.91 4.98
C TYR A 255 12.73 9.98 3.92
N PHE A 256 12.71 11.27 4.31
CA PHE A 256 12.39 12.38 3.40
C PHE A 256 13.61 12.95 2.66
N ALA A 257 14.83 12.70 3.15
CA ALA A 257 16.05 13.20 2.52
C ALA A 257 16.33 12.56 1.15
N SER A 258 15.86 11.33 0.92
CA SER A 258 15.94 10.68 -0.40
C SER A 258 14.93 11.24 -1.41
N MET A 259 13.86 11.87 -0.94
CA MET A 259 12.73 12.33 -1.75
C MET A 259 12.90 13.78 -2.22
N SER A 260 13.69 14.59 -1.50
CA SER A 260 14.06 15.95 -1.92
C SER A 260 14.99 15.98 -3.14
N ALA A 261 15.73 14.89 -3.40
CA ALA A 261 16.58 14.75 -4.59
C ALA A 261 15.78 14.45 -5.88
N TYR A 262 14.56 13.91 -5.76
CA TYR A 262 13.69 13.60 -6.92
C TYR A 262 12.81 14.79 -7.36
N ASN A 263 12.67 15.81 -6.51
CA ASN A 263 11.80 16.98 -6.76
C ASN A 263 12.57 18.25 -7.15
N SER A 264 13.86 18.17 -7.50
CA SER A 264 14.65 19.39 -7.82
C SER A 264 14.52 19.89 -9.26
N ASP A 265 13.77 19.21 -10.13
CA ASP A 265 13.58 19.68 -11.50
C ASP A 265 12.35 20.58 -11.58
N ASN A 266 12.63 21.89 -11.54
CA ASN A 266 11.73 23.01 -11.76
C ASN A 266 10.94 22.86 -13.08
N GLU A 267 9.69 22.40 -13.00
CA GLU A 267 8.55 22.92 -13.79
C GLU A 267 7.25 22.35 -13.22
N SER A 268 6.58 23.12 -12.36
CA SER A 268 5.31 22.74 -11.73
C SER A 268 4.16 23.57 -12.29
N ASP A 269 3.55 23.10 -13.37
CA ASP A 269 2.21 23.53 -13.81
C ASP A 269 1.14 22.60 -13.21
N VAL A 270 1.04 22.60 -11.88
CA VAL A 270 -0.08 22.00 -11.14
C VAL A 270 -0.60 23.06 -10.18
N PRO A 271 -1.86 23.51 -10.30
CA PRO A 271 -2.43 24.49 -9.38
C PRO A 271 -2.43 23.94 -7.95
N ARG A 272 -1.64 24.55 -7.08
CA ARG A 272 -1.71 24.31 -5.64
C ARG A 272 -2.96 25.00 -5.11
N SER A 273 -3.89 24.24 -4.55
CA SER A 273 -5.02 24.80 -3.81
C SER A 273 -4.51 25.51 -2.54
N PRO A 274 -5.02 26.72 -2.23
CA PRO A 274 -4.49 27.56 -1.16
C PRO A 274 -5.15 27.25 0.18
N THR A 275 -4.55 26.37 0.94
CA THR A 275 -4.72 26.33 2.40
C THR A 275 -3.38 25.89 2.97
N ASP A 276 -2.53 26.86 3.30
CA ASP A 276 -1.63 26.85 4.46
C ASP A 276 -0.68 28.04 4.37
N VAL A 277 -1.00 29.09 5.12
CA VAL A 277 -0.03 30.10 5.54
C VAL A 277 -0.49 30.66 6.88
N GLU A 278 0.15 30.21 7.96
CA GLU A 278 1.17 31.00 8.64
C GLU A 278 1.53 30.40 10.01
N GLY A 279 2.82 30.35 10.29
CA GLY A 279 3.31 30.55 11.64
C GLY A 279 4.34 29.55 12.15
N LEU A 280 5.60 30.01 12.11
CA LEU A 280 6.71 29.72 13.04
C LEU A 280 7.79 28.75 12.55
N SER A 281 8.78 29.30 11.82
CA SER A 281 10.17 29.17 12.29
C SER A 281 11.03 30.32 11.78
N SER A 282 11.66 30.97 12.75
CA SER A 282 12.58 32.09 12.64
C SER A 282 13.84 31.80 11.83
N SER A 283 14.29 32.86 11.17
CA SER A 283 15.58 33.11 10.52
C SER A 283 16.82 32.46 11.16
N SER A 284 17.77 32.06 10.31
CA SER A 284 19.09 32.71 10.26
C SER A 284 19.81 32.45 8.94
N TYR A 285 20.42 33.53 8.44
CA TYR A 285 21.11 33.70 7.18
C TYR A 285 22.52 33.08 7.17
N ASP A 286 22.99 32.60 6.01
CA ASP A 286 24.21 33.08 5.31
C ASP A 286 24.40 32.28 4.00
N ARG A 287 24.19 32.83 2.79
CA ARG A 287 25.00 33.75 1.95
C ARG A 287 26.33 33.19 1.40
N ARG A 288 26.40 33.24 0.05
CA ARG A 288 27.57 33.31 -0.89
C ARG A 288 28.05 31.95 -1.43
N ARG A 289 28.46 31.77 -2.71
CA ARG A 289 28.69 32.65 -3.86
C ARG A 289 28.87 31.78 -5.14
N SER A 290 28.25 32.23 -6.23
CA SER A 290 28.62 32.11 -7.66
C SER A 290 30.06 31.66 -8.03
N SER A 291 30.22 30.77 -9.03
CA SER A 291 30.64 31.12 -10.42
C SER A 291 31.17 29.92 -11.25
N ASN A 292 30.97 30.03 -12.57
CA ASN A 292 31.77 29.53 -13.70
C ASN A 292 31.50 28.15 -14.36
N THR A 293 30.67 28.22 -15.40
CA THR A 293 30.98 27.88 -16.80
C THR A 293 32.32 27.17 -17.14
N LYS A 294 32.22 26.05 -17.88
CA LYS A 294 33.01 25.83 -19.12
C LYS A 294 32.41 24.73 -20.03
N ARG A 295 32.43 25.04 -21.33
CA ARG A 295 31.98 24.27 -22.51
C ARG A 295 33.05 23.31 -23.05
N ARG A 296 32.58 22.43 -23.96
CA ARG A 296 33.23 21.72 -25.11
C ARG A 296 33.59 20.24 -24.84
N ARG A 297 33.51 19.31 -25.79
CA ARG A 297 32.87 19.15 -27.13
C ARG A 297 33.10 17.67 -27.50
N SER A 298 32.15 17.10 -28.24
CA SER A 298 32.07 15.81 -28.95
C SER A 298 33.34 15.26 -29.63
N GLU A 299 33.41 13.93 -29.77
CA GLU A 299 33.71 13.22 -31.03
C GLU A 299 33.27 11.73 -30.98
N GLU A 300 32.74 11.26 -32.12
CA GLU A 300 32.21 9.93 -32.45
C GLU A 300 33.28 8.97 -33.00
N ALA A 301 33.06 7.66 -32.83
CA ALA A 301 33.26 6.56 -33.78
C ALA A 301 32.81 5.27 -33.05
N GLY A 302 32.20 4.22 -33.59
CA GLY A 302 31.98 3.72 -34.94
C GLY A 302 31.72 2.20 -34.79
N SER A 303 30.79 1.67 -35.58
CA SER A 303 30.04 0.40 -35.44
C SER A 303 30.79 -0.94 -35.66
N ILE A 304 30.04 -2.05 -35.43
CA ILE A 304 30.07 -3.44 -35.97
C ILE A 304 30.07 -4.45 -34.81
N GLY A 305 29.19 -5.45 -34.63
CA GLY A 305 28.25 -6.15 -35.50
C GLY A 305 28.63 -7.64 -35.62
N SER A 306 27.90 -8.57 -34.98
CA SER A 306 27.44 -9.83 -35.58
C SER A 306 26.76 -10.76 -34.56
N ALA A 307 25.77 -11.49 -35.06
CA ALA A 307 24.96 -12.48 -34.39
C ALA A 307 25.50 -13.90 -34.64
N SER A 308 25.15 -14.85 -33.76
CA SER A 308 24.77 -16.22 -34.19
C SER A 308 24.20 -17.06 -33.05
N ALA A 309 23.16 -17.81 -33.41
CA ALA A 309 22.37 -18.72 -32.60
C ALA A 309 23.02 -20.11 -32.42
N SER A 310 22.62 -20.84 -31.36
CA SER A 310 22.07 -22.21 -31.41
C SER A 310 22.23 -22.95 -30.07
N GLY A 311 21.28 -23.85 -29.77
CA GLY A 311 21.51 -25.02 -28.91
C GLY A 311 20.70 -25.10 -27.61
N MET A 312 19.50 -25.69 -27.69
CA MET A 312 18.78 -26.25 -26.54
C MET A 312 19.46 -27.55 -26.10
N GLU A 313 19.69 -27.72 -24.80
CA GLU A 313 19.81 -29.06 -24.20
C GLU A 313 19.36 -29.04 -22.73
N TYR A 314 18.51 -30.01 -22.39
CA TYR A 314 17.89 -30.21 -21.08
C TYR A 314 18.82 -31.04 -20.18
N THR A 315 19.10 -30.57 -18.96
CA THR A 315 19.41 -31.46 -17.83
C THR A 315 19.02 -30.85 -16.48
N SER A 316 18.43 -31.72 -15.65
CA SER A 316 17.82 -31.56 -14.33
C SER A 316 18.80 -31.45 -13.15
N ALA A 317 18.47 -30.62 -12.14
CA ALA A 317 18.56 -30.85 -10.67
C ALA A 317 18.67 -29.52 -9.88
N PRO A 318 18.22 -29.43 -8.61
CA PRO A 318 17.94 -28.17 -7.95
C PRO A 318 19.21 -27.53 -7.39
N ALA A 319 19.53 -26.32 -7.87
CA ALA A 319 20.61 -25.51 -7.34
C ALA A 319 20.06 -24.45 -6.38
N THR A 320 20.55 -24.47 -5.15
CA THR A 320 20.50 -23.35 -4.20
C THR A 320 20.92 -22.06 -4.90
N VAL A 321 19.98 -21.10 -5.03
CA VAL A 321 20.20 -19.85 -5.74
C VAL A 321 21.22 -19.00 -4.98
N SER A 322 22.44 -18.93 -5.53
CA SER A 322 23.39 -17.87 -5.23
C SER A 322 23.02 -16.63 -6.06
N PRO A 323 23.16 -15.41 -5.55
CA PRO A 323 22.79 -14.22 -6.29
C PRO A 323 23.65 -14.11 -7.56
N ILE A 324 23.00 -13.87 -8.70
CA ILE A 324 23.65 -13.58 -9.97
C ILE A 324 24.32 -12.20 -9.82
N ILE A 325 25.64 -12.22 -9.60
CA ILE A 325 26.47 -11.02 -9.62
C ILE A 325 26.86 -10.77 -11.07
N ASN A 326 26.11 -9.91 -11.76
CA ASN A 326 26.59 -9.33 -13.03
C ASN A 326 27.77 -8.40 -12.72
N GLY A 327 28.82 -8.50 -13.55
CA GLY A 327 30.19 -8.02 -13.34
C GLY A 327 30.45 -6.50 -13.22
N THR A 328 29.48 -5.71 -12.76
CA THR A 328 29.66 -4.34 -12.29
C THR A 328 28.71 -4.12 -11.12
N GLY A 329 29.22 -4.25 -9.89
CA GLY A 329 28.44 -4.32 -8.65
C GLY A 329 27.75 -3.02 -8.21
N SER A 330 26.91 -2.43 -9.06
CA SER A 330 25.93 -1.42 -8.67
C SER A 330 24.54 -2.03 -8.77
N VAL A 331 23.85 -2.15 -7.64
CA VAL A 331 22.41 -2.44 -7.65
C VAL A 331 21.73 -1.30 -8.40
N ASP A 332 21.05 -1.62 -9.51
CA ASP A 332 20.27 -0.65 -10.28
C ASP A 332 19.11 -0.15 -9.41
N ASN A 333 19.31 1.04 -8.85
CA ASN A 333 18.36 1.72 -7.98
C ASN A 333 17.50 2.72 -8.76
N SER A 334 17.65 2.80 -10.09
CA SER A 334 16.88 3.74 -10.92
C SER A 334 15.41 3.35 -11.02
N PHE A 335 15.08 2.07 -10.87
CA PHE A 335 13.72 1.54 -10.96
C PHE A 335 13.43 0.58 -9.80
N PRO A 336 13.06 1.10 -8.60
CA PRO A 336 12.93 0.30 -7.39
C PRO A 336 11.89 -0.82 -7.48
N LEU A 337 10.82 -0.60 -8.25
CA LEU A 337 9.69 -1.54 -8.41
C LEU A 337 9.75 -2.30 -9.74
N ARG A 338 10.91 -2.33 -10.40
CA ARG A 338 11.08 -3.04 -11.68
C ARG A 338 10.60 -4.49 -11.59
N GLY A 339 9.70 -4.86 -12.49
CA GLY A 339 9.14 -6.21 -12.60
C GLY A 339 7.91 -6.46 -11.73
N LEU A 340 7.51 -5.51 -10.90
CA LEU A 340 6.24 -5.57 -10.18
C LEU A 340 5.07 -5.24 -11.13
N ARG A 341 4.04 -6.08 -11.11
CA ARG A 341 2.76 -5.81 -11.78
C ARG A 341 1.74 -5.26 -10.81
N VAL A 342 1.11 -4.15 -11.18
CA VAL A 342 0.01 -3.55 -10.43
C VAL A 342 -1.26 -3.70 -11.26
N VAL A 343 -2.15 -4.56 -10.78
CA VAL A 343 -3.43 -4.86 -11.41
C VAL A 343 -4.51 -3.99 -10.78
N ILE A 344 -5.14 -3.17 -11.60
CA ILE A 344 -6.19 -2.27 -11.16
C ILE A 344 -7.52 -3.01 -11.14
N ILE A 345 -8.13 -3.05 -9.96
CA ILE A 345 -9.45 -3.62 -9.69
C ILE A 345 -10.42 -2.53 -9.24
N HIS A 346 -11.69 -2.92 -9.08
CA HIS A 346 -12.73 -2.09 -8.47
C HIS A 346 -12.80 -0.63 -8.99
N VAL A 347 -12.87 -0.44 -10.31
CA VAL A 347 -13.15 0.87 -10.91
C VAL A 347 -14.66 1.13 -10.83
N LYS A 348 -15.07 2.31 -10.34
CA LYS A 348 -16.48 2.73 -10.36
C LYS A 348 -16.81 3.37 -11.69
N ASP A 349 -18.03 3.10 -12.14
CA ASP A 349 -18.60 3.72 -13.33
C ASP A 349 -18.97 5.18 -13.01
N ASP A 350 -18.78 6.09 -13.97
CA ASP A 350 -19.26 7.47 -13.88
C ASP A 350 -20.63 7.65 -14.56
N PHE A 351 -21.21 6.55 -15.08
CA PHE A 351 -22.48 6.49 -15.78
C PHE A 351 -22.53 7.39 -17.04
N ASP A 352 -21.36 7.71 -17.57
CA ASP A 352 -21.18 8.50 -18.79
C ASP A 352 -20.64 7.59 -19.89
N ASP A 353 -21.54 7.05 -20.72
CA ASP A 353 -21.22 6.09 -21.79
C ASP A 353 -20.17 6.62 -22.80
N ASP A 354 -19.96 7.94 -22.85
CA ASP A 354 -18.99 8.57 -23.75
C ASP A 354 -17.54 8.53 -23.18
N ARG A 355 -17.34 8.14 -21.91
CA ARG A 355 -16.03 8.12 -21.26
C ARG A 355 -15.67 6.72 -20.75
N ASP A 356 -14.59 6.17 -21.29
CA ASP A 356 -13.97 4.97 -20.73
C ASP A 356 -13.12 5.34 -19.50
N VAL A 357 -13.77 5.38 -18.33
CA VAL A 357 -13.12 5.68 -17.04
C VAL A 357 -11.97 4.72 -16.77
N ARG A 358 -12.14 3.43 -17.09
CA ARG A 358 -11.12 2.39 -16.83
C ARG A 358 -9.86 2.66 -17.64
N GLN A 359 -10.02 2.98 -18.92
CA GLN A 359 -8.90 3.33 -19.79
C GLN A 359 -8.27 4.67 -19.41
N SER A 360 -9.08 5.66 -18.99
CA SER A 360 -8.59 6.95 -18.46
C SER A 360 -7.69 6.74 -17.24
N ILE A 361 -8.15 5.96 -16.25
CA ILE A 361 -7.38 5.58 -15.06
C ILE A 361 -6.07 4.90 -15.45
N LEU A 362 -6.12 3.90 -16.33
CA LEU A 362 -4.92 3.20 -16.78
C LEU A 362 -3.91 4.14 -17.46
N ASN A 363 -4.39 5.03 -18.31
CA ASN A 363 -3.54 6.02 -18.99
C ASN A 363 -2.91 7.01 -18.01
N ASN A 364 -3.67 7.47 -17.02
CA ASN A 364 -3.16 8.37 -15.97
C ASN A 364 -2.10 7.67 -15.13
N LEU A 365 -2.33 6.42 -14.71
CA LEU A 365 -1.36 5.63 -13.97
C LEU A 365 -0.05 5.45 -14.75
N LYS A 366 -0.11 5.08 -16.03
CA LYS A 366 1.07 4.93 -16.89
C LYS A 366 1.87 6.25 -17.01
N LYS A 367 1.19 7.38 -17.21
CA LYS A 367 1.84 8.70 -17.29
C LYS A 367 2.50 9.10 -15.97
N LEU A 368 1.82 8.86 -14.85
CA LEU A 368 2.35 9.18 -13.52
C LEU A 368 3.52 8.25 -13.15
N GLU A 369 3.46 6.98 -13.55
CA GLU A 369 4.55 6.02 -13.38
C GLU A 369 5.80 6.43 -14.16
N GLU A 370 5.64 6.81 -15.43
CA GLU A 370 6.74 7.30 -16.27
C GLU A 370 7.41 8.52 -15.64
N LYS A 371 6.62 9.45 -15.08
CA LYS A 371 7.14 10.62 -14.36
C LYS A 371 7.84 10.23 -13.05
N ALA A 372 7.31 9.24 -12.33
CA ALA A 372 7.84 8.82 -11.04
C ALA A 372 9.07 7.90 -11.16
N GLY A 373 9.26 7.24 -12.31
CA GLY A 373 10.40 6.36 -12.57
C GLY A 373 10.45 5.12 -11.67
N LEU A 374 9.30 4.53 -11.34
CA LEU A 374 9.24 3.44 -10.37
C LEU A 374 9.65 2.09 -10.98
N GLY A 375 9.33 1.87 -12.26
CA GLY A 375 9.60 0.65 -13.02
C GLY A 375 8.53 -0.43 -12.90
N CYS A 376 7.42 -0.18 -12.20
CA CYS A 376 6.29 -1.09 -12.15
C CYS A 376 5.43 -0.96 -13.41
N THR A 377 4.62 -1.97 -13.69
CA THR A 377 3.70 -1.96 -14.84
C THR A 377 2.25 -2.01 -14.38
N PHE A 378 1.35 -1.35 -15.12
CA PHE A 378 -0.07 -1.30 -14.81
C PHE A 378 -0.91 -2.06 -15.85
N GLU A 379 -1.84 -2.88 -15.36
CA GLU A 379 -2.85 -3.59 -16.15
C GLU A 379 -4.23 -3.49 -15.50
N LEU A 380 -5.30 -3.59 -16.29
CA LEU A 380 -6.69 -3.63 -15.80
C LEU A 380 -7.12 -5.08 -15.61
N ALA A 381 -7.79 -5.40 -14.51
CA ALA A 381 -8.40 -6.71 -14.34
C ALA A 381 -9.61 -6.88 -15.29
N GLU A 382 -9.62 -7.94 -16.09
CA GLU A 382 -10.73 -8.24 -17.01
C GLU A 382 -11.77 -9.16 -16.36
N ASN A 383 -13.05 -8.91 -16.64
CA ASN A 383 -14.13 -9.77 -16.17
C ASN A 383 -14.03 -11.15 -16.82
N GLY A 384 -13.90 -12.20 -16.02
CA GLY A 384 -13.67 -13.57 -16.51
C GLY A 384 -12.26 -13.79 -17.08
N GLY A 385 -11.35 -12.84 -16.91
CA GLY A 385 -9.96 -12.95 -17.34
C GLY A 385 -9.13 -13.89 -16.48
N SER A 386 -7.92 -14.18 -16.93
CA SER A 386 -6.91 -14.94 -16.20
C SER A 386 -5.57 -14.22 -16.26
N SER A 387 -4.90 -14.11 -15.12
CA SER A 387 -3.57 -13.50 -15.02
C SER A 387 -2.57 -14.52 -14.50
N PHE A 388 -1.33 -14.46 -15.03
CA PHE A 388 -0.27 -15.40 -14.72
C PHE A 388 0.91 -14.66 -14.13
N PHE A 389 1.39 -15.06 -12.95
CA PHE A 389 2.34 -14.30 -12.15
C PHE A 389 3.69 -14.94 -11.91
#